data_AF-A0A350MME6-F1
#
_entry.id   AF-A0A350MME6-F1
#
_cell.length_a   1.000
_cell.length_b   1.000
_cell.length_c   1.000
_cell.angle_alpha   90.00
_cell.angle_beta   90.00
_cell.angle_gamma   90.00
#
_symmetry.space_group_name_H-M   'P 1'
#
loop_
_entity.id
_entity.type
_entity.pdbx_description
1 polymer ?
#
loop_
_entity_poly.entity_id
_entity_poly.type
_entity_poly.pdbx_seq_one_letter_code
_entity_poly.pdbx_strand_id
1 'polypeptide(L)'
;MKISAENSSKIYWITILSLLFIFFLAGLRFQIFAYFPKISILIILIGFALLLKSGRLFFKDWYFFLAFIYLTDTLRGLIYYLVSKYQLPVYCEYVLKAEKSIFRTVPSVWLQYKLLGDSQFGLLEELVTFFHGTHFIAFLIIGFFIWLKDKENFRVYKLSFYLLMVMGISLYALIPTAPPWMASNLFGLLPPLRHFNLEIYTAIIPDLTAGFNTDPVAAMPSLHAAFPFLCSLLLFKKYKFRAFPFYLYTAAIFFSIIYTGDHYVADIIAGIVLAITGFVLANHLTKNYISFAHQEKSSELRLRRSNVVAGTILIAFSLVSGEIIKPELKKYYAEYSHLKFPDFINHSEKADSNYLIAVYLGDFEANQHNIGKASYYYEKAQTLAKTTYEKNQIKMKINRLRLSSF
;
A
#
# COMPACT_ATOMS: atom_id res chain seq x y z
N MET A 1 -40.74 12.63 25.99
CA MET A 1 -39.74 13.73 25.98
C MET A 1 -39.14 13.84 24.57
N LYS A 2 -39.70 14.70 23.71
CA LYS A 2 -39.24 14.88 22.32
C LYS A 2 -37.97 15.72 22.33
N ILE A 3 -36.80 15.06 22.26
CA ILE A 3 -35.55 15.74 21.97
C ILE A 3 -35.74 16.41 20.60
N SER A 4 -35.69 17.74 20.54
CA SER A 4 -35.83 18.48 19.28
C SER A 4 -34.80 17.95 18.26
N ALA A 5 -35.16 17.93 16.96
CA ALA A 5 -34.27 17.44 15.90
C ALA A 5 -32.90 18.16 15.88
N GLU A 6 -32.84 19.33 16.49
CA GLU A 6 -31.63 20.13 16.70
C GLU A 6 -30.75 19.57 17.84
N ASN A 7 -31.35 19.19 18.98
CA ASN A 7 -30.61 18.54 20.07
C ASN A 7 -30.10 17.14 19.69
N SER A 8 -30.90 16.36 18.94
CA SER A 8 -30.45 15.07 18.41
C SER A 8 -29.23 15.22 17.50
N SER A 9 -29.18 16.32 16.72
CA SER A 9 -28.01 16.66 15.90
C SER A 9 -26.77 17.01 16.71
N LYS A 10 -26.94 17.81 17.77
CA LYS A 10 -25.82 18.26 18.61
C LYS A 10 -25.21 17.08 19.35
N ILE A 11 -26.07 16.21 19.94
CA ILE A 11 -25.64 15.00 20.63
C ILE A 11 -24.89 14.07 19.68
N TYR A 12 -25.42 13.83 18.47
CA TYR A 12 -24.74 13.03 17.44
C TYR A 12 -23.32 13.53 17.12
N TRP A 13 -23.13 14.84 16.96
CA TRP A 13 -21.81 15.40 16.64
C TRP A 13 -20.86 15.44 17.83
N ILE A 14 -21.36 15.70 19.04
CA ILE A 14 -20.56 15.57 20.27
C ILE A 14 -20.06 14.14 20.39
N THR A 15 -20.91 13.15 20.15
CA THR A 15 -20.49 11.73 20.16
C THR A 15 -19.41 11.44 19.12
N ILE A 16 -19.57 11.91 17.87
CA ILE A 16 -18.56 11.70 16.82
C ILE A 16 -17.22 12.38 17.17
N LEU A 17 -17.25 13.63 17.62
CA LEU A 17 -16.05 14.37 17.96
C LEU A 17 -15.36 13.80 19.21
N SER A 18 -16.12 13.37 20.21
CA SER A 18 -15.59 12.66 21.37
C SER A 18 -15.00 11.31 20.99
N LEU A 19 -15.62 10.54 20.09
CA LEU A 19 -15.05 9.27 19.60
C LEU A 19 -13.75 9.49 18.81
N LEU A 20 -13.71 10.50 17.94
CA LEU A 20 -12.50 10.87 17.19
C LEU A 20 -11.39 11.37 18.12
N PHE A 21 -11.74 12.15 19.14
CA PHE A 21 -10.80 12.66 20.14
C PHE A 21 -10.28 11.55 21.07
N ILE A 22 -11.13 10.63 21.51
CA ILE A 22 -10.72 9.43 22.25
C ILE A 22 -9.81 8.56 21.38
N PHE A 23 -10.15 8.36 20.10
CA PHE A 23 -9.32 7.61 19.16
C PHE A 23 -7.97 8.30 18.90
N PHE A 24 -7.95 9.64 18.85
CA PHE A 24 -6.74 10.46 18.74
C PHE A 24 -5.87 10.36 19.99
N LEU A 25 -6.45 10.52 21.19
CA LEU A 25 -5.74 10.36 22.46
C LEU A 25 -5.24 8.93 22.66
N ALA A 26 -6.02 7.92 22.26
CA ALA A 26 -5.58 6.53 22.22
C ALA A 26 -4.41 6.38 21.24
N GLY A 27 -4.48 6.96 20.05
CA GLY A 27 -3.39 6.97 19.07
C GLY A 27 -2.10 7.58 19.62
N LEU A 28 -2.19 8.71 20.34
CA LEU A 28 -1.06 9.34 21.02
C LEU A 28 -0.52 8.47 22.18
N ARG A 29 -1.41 7.92 23.02
CA ARG A 29 -1.06 7.11 24.19
C ARG A 29 -0.42 5.76 23.83
N PHE A 30 -0.83 5.16 22.71
CA PHE A 30 -0.35 3.87 22.23
C PHE A 30 0.71 3.99 21.12
N GLN A 31 1.29 5.18 20.90
CA GLN A 31 2.33 5.44 19.89
C GLN A 31 1.94 4.99 18.47
N ILE A 32 0.66 5.11 18.11
CA ILE A 32 0.12 4.74 16.79
C ILE A 32 0.39 5.89 15.79
N PHE A 33 1.65 6.28 15.64
CA PHE A 33 2.10 7.34 14.72
C PHE A 33 1.77 7.01 13.25
N ALA A 34 1.66 5.72 12.91
CA ALA A 34 1.38 5.24 11.55
C ALA A 34 0.01 5.67 10.97
N TYR A 35 -0.96 5.98 11.83
CA TYR A 35 -2.29 6.43 11.39
C TYR A 35 -2.51 7.93 11.59
N PHE A 36 -1.56 8.62 12.23
CA PHE A 36 -1.72 10.01 12.62
C PHE A 36 -1.96 10.94 11.43
N PRO A 37 -1.23 10.87 10.30
CA PRO A 37 -1.51 11.73 9.16
C PRO A 37 -2.88 11.46 8.52
N LYS A 38 -3.27 10.18 8.38
CA LYS A 38 -4.57 9.75 7.81
C LYS A 38 -5.75 10.22 8.68
N ILE A 39 -5.65 10.06 10.00
CA ILE A 39 -6.67 10.50 10.96
C ILE A 39 -6.70 12.02 11.02
N SER A 40 -5.53 12.67 11.07
CA SER A 40 -5.43 14.13 11.13
C SER A 40 -6.06 14.80 9.92
N ILE A 41 -5.80 14.30 8.70
CA ILE A 41 -6.42 14.88 7.51
C ILE A 41 -7.95 14.68 7.54
N LEU A 42 -8.44 13.52 7.97
CA LEU A 42 -9.88 13.30 8.09
C LEU A 42 -10.53 14.24 9.12
N ILE A 43 -9.90 14.45 10.27
CA ILE A 43 -10.36 15.41 11.29
C ILE A 43 -10.39 16.83 10.70
N ILE A 44 -9.35 17.23 9.97
CA ILE A 44 -9.28 18.55 9.31
C ILE A 44 -10.41 18.70 8.29
N LEU A 45 -10.63 17.72 7.41
CA LEU A 45 -11.68 17.76 6.40
C LEU A 45 -13.08 17.79 7.02
N ILE A 46 -13.30 17.02 8.10
CA ILE A 46 -14.54 17.07 8.88
C ILE A 46 -14.71 18.46 9.51
N GLY A 47 -13.67 19.02 10.12
CA GLY A 47 -13.66 20.37 10.69
C GLY A 47 -14.06 21.43 9.66
N PHE A 48 -13.45 21.41 8.47
CA PHE A 48 -13.83 22.30 7.37
C PHE A 48 -15.28 22.09 6.92
N ALA A 49 -15.74 20.84 6.78
CA ALA A 49 -17.12 20.56 6.42
C ALA A 49 -18.12 21.12 7.46
N LEU A 50 -17.76 21.07 8.75
CA LEU A 50 -18.55 21.64 9.84
C LEU A 50 -18.58 23.17 9.79
N LEU A 51 -17.43 23.84 9.56
CA LEU A 51 -17.37 25.29 9.38
C LEU A 51 -18.24 25.77 8.21
N LEU A 52 -18.29 24.98 7.14
CA LEU A 52 -19.15 25.23 5.97
C LEU A 52 -20.63 24.84 6.19
N LYS A 53 -21.02 24.48 7.43
CA LYS A 53 -22.38 23.99 7.79
C LYS A 53 -22.85 22.80 6.94
N SER A 54 -21.90 22.03 6.42
CA SER A 54 -22.12 20.94 5.45
C SER A 54 -21.81 19.55 6.02
N GLY A 55 -21.49 19.43 7.30
CA GLY A 55 -21.05 18.17 7.93
C GLY A 55 -21.99 16.97 7.72
N ARG A 56 -23.31 17.17 7.78
CA ARG A 56 -24.28 16.09 7.49
C ARG A 56 -24.23 15.62 6.04
N LEU A 57 -23.99 16.54 5.10
CA LEU A 57 -23.86 16.22 3.68
C LEU A 57 -22.53 15.50 3.43
N PHE A 58 -21.44 16.02 4.01
CA PHE A 58 -20.13 15.38 3.97
C PHE A 58 -20.20 13.92 4.44
N PHE A 59 -20.76 13.67 5.63
CA PHE A 59 -20.92 12.31 6.14
C PHE A 59 -21.69 11.40 5.16
N LYS A 60 -22.83 11.85 4.65
CA LYS A 60 -23.64 11.06 3.71
C LYS A 60 -22.91 10.75 2.40
N ASP A 61 -22.11 11.69 1.90
CA ASP A 61 -21.46 11.59 0.61
C ASP A 61 -20.13 10.81 0.68
N TRP A 62 -19.43 10.90 1.81
CA TRP A 62 -18.09 10.36 2.03
C TRP A 62 -18.04 9.07 2.82
N TYR A 63 -19.00 8.81 3.73
CA TYR A 63 -18.88 7.70 4.67
C TYR A 63 -18.68 6.35 3.99
N PHE A 64 -19.52 6.00 3.00
CA PHE A 64 -19.36 4.76 2.24
C PHE A 64 -18.03 4.73 1.46
N PHE A 65 -17.60 5.87 0.90
CA PHE A 65 -16.33 5.97 0.20
C PHE A 65 -15.14 5.68 1.13
N LEU A 66 -15.09 6.34 2.28
CA LEU A 66 -14.04 6.15 3.27
C LEU A 66 -14.08 4.74 3.86
N ALA A 67 -15.26 4.20 4.11
CA ALA A 67 -15.42 2.82 4.58
C ALA A 67 -14.90 1.80 3.56
N PHE A 68 -15.16 2.03 2.28
CA PHE A 68 -14.62 1.20 1.20
C PHE A 68 -13.09 1.33 1.08
N ILE A 69 -12.53 2.54 1.17
CA ILE A 69 -11.06 2.71 1.17
C ILE A 69 -10.43 1.97 2.36
N TYR A 70 -11.04 2.08 3.54
CA TYR A 70 -10.58 1.36 4.72
C TYR A 70 -10.64 -0.16 4.53
N LEU A 71 -11.75 -0.67 3.98
CA LEU A 71 -11.87 -2.09 3.61
C LEU A 71 -10.73 -2.53 2.71
N THR A 72 -10.42 -1.78 1.67
CA THR A 72 -9.38 -2.16 0.73
C THR A 72 -7.99 -2.16 1.36
N ASP A 73 -7.72 -1.30 2.34
CA ASP A 73 -6.48 -1.34 3.12
C ASP A 73 -6.39 -2.61 3.96
N THR A 74 -7.50 -3.01 4.61
CA THR A 74 -7.58 -4.29 5.32
C THR A 74 -7.44 -5.49 4.38
N LEU A 75 -8.04 -5.43 3.17
CA LEU A 75 -7.94 -6.52 2.19
C LEU A 75 -6.51 -6.74 1.70
N ARG A 76 -5.67 -5.70 1.62
CA ARG A 76 -4.24 -5.86 1.32
C ARG A 76 -3.54 -6.70 2.39
N GLY A 77 -3.74 -6.35 3.66
CA GLY A 77 -3.23 -7.15 4.78
C GLY A 77 -3.77 -8.58 4.79
N LEU A 78 -5.05 -8.76 4.45
CA LEU A 78 -5.66 -10.09 4.35
C LEU A 78 -5.04 -10.89 3.19
N ILE A 79 -4.82 -10.28 2.02
CA ILE A 79 -4.16 -10.94 0.89
C ILE A 79 -2.77 -11.39 1.31
N TYR A 80 -1.96 -10.51 1.90
CA TYR A 80 -0.63 -10.90 2.37
C TYR A 80 -0.69 -12.03 3.41
N TYR A 81 -1.60 -11.94 4.38
CA TYR A 81 -1.83 -13.03 5.34
C TYR A 81 -2.15 -14.36 4.65
N LEU A 82 -3.03 -14.37 3.65
CA LEU A 82 -3.38 -15.57 2.90
C LEU A 82 -2.21 -16.09 2.05
N VAL A 83 -1.45 -15.19 1.43
CA VAL A 83 -0.23 -15.53 0.68
C VAL A 83 0.77 -16.24 1.59
N SER A 84 1.04 -15.69 2.77
CA SER A 84 1.95 -16.25 3.75
C SER A 84 1.44 -17.56 4.34
N LYS A 85 0.18 -17.61 4.76
CA LYS A 85 -0.41 -18.78 5.43
C LYS A 85 -0.58 -19.99 4.52
N TYR A 86 -1.04 -19.76 3.30
CA TYR A 86 -1.31 -20.81 2.32
C TYR A 86 -0.17 -20.99 1.31
N GLN A 87 0.94 -20.27 1.49
CA GLN A 87 2.13 -20.34 0.64
C GLN A 87 1.77 -20.16 -0.84
N LEU A 88 0.96 -19.14 -1.11
CA LEU A 88 0.61 -18.77 -2.47
C LEU A 88 1.84 -18.19 -3.18
N PRO A 89 1.93 -18.34 -4.51
CA PRO A 89 3.11 -17.91 -5.25
C PRO A 89 3.31 -16.40 -5.20
N VAL A 90 4.55 -15.98 -4.94
CA VAL A 90 5.05 -14.61 -5.11
C VAL A 90 6.05 -14.58 -6.25
N TYR A 91 5.93 -13.59 -7.12
CA TYR A 91 6.73 -13.45 -8.33
C TYR A 91 7.75 -12.31 -8.19
N CYS A 92 8.92 -12.49 -8.80
CA CYS A 92 10.04 -11.56 -8.71
C CYS A 92 10.71 -11.34 -10.08
N GLU A 93 10.97 -12.40 -10.84
CA GLU A 93 11.86 -12.28 -12.01
C GLU A 93 11.22 -11.66 -13.25
N TYR A 94 9.91 -11.84 -13.46
CA TYR A 94 9.27 -11.40 -14.70
C TYR A 94 9.37 -9.87 -14.88
N VAL A 95 9.17 -9.12 -13.79
CA VAL A 95 9.24 -7.65 -13.80
C VAL A 95 10.68 -7.18 -13.95
N LEU A 96 11.65 -7.86 -13.34
CA LEU A 96 13.07 -7.59 -13.54
C LEU A 96 13.51 -7.76 -14.99
N LYS A 97 13.02 -8.82 -15.65
CA LYS A 97 13.28 -9.07 -17.08
C LYS A 97 12.66 -7.97 -17.95
N ALA A 98 11.45 -7.51 -17.63
CA ALA A 98 10.80 -6.41 -18.33
C ALA A 98 11.55 -5.07 -18.17
N GLU A 99 11.97 -4.73 -16.95
CA GLU A 99 12.75 -3.51 -16.68
C GLU A 99 14.09 -3.52 -17.43
N LYS A 100 14.84 -4.62 -17.32
CA LYS A 100 16.14 -4.75 -17.98
C LYS A 100 16.02 -4.78 -19.52
N SER A 101 14.93 -5.29 -20.08
CA SER A 101 14.75 -5.27 -21.55
C SER A 101 14.49 -3.86 -22.09
N ILE A 102 13.83 -3.01 -21.31
CA ILE A 102 13.50 -1.63 -21.71
C ILE A 102 14.66 -0.66 -21.38
N PHE A 103 15.20 -0.74 -20.17
CA PHE A 103 16.15 0.25 -19.65
C PHE A 103 17.60 -0.25 -19.58
N ARG A 104 17.87 -1.52 -19.92
CA ARG A 104 19.17 -2.22 -19.75
C ARG A 104 19.66 -2.38 -18.31
N THR A 105 18.97 -1.75 -17.36
CA THR A 105 19.18 -1.82 -15.91
C THR A 105 17.83 -1.69 -15.22
N VAL A 106 17.78 -1.81 -13.89
CA VAL A 106 16.60 -1.42 -13.11
C VAL A 106 16.73 0.06 -12.74
N PRO A 107 15.74 0.93 -13.05
CA PRO A 107 15.82 2.37 -12.81
C PRO A 107 16.15 2.75 -11.36
N SER A 108 15.64 2.01 -10.36
CA SER A 108 15.99 2.23 -8.94
C SER A 108 17.49 2.08 -8.68
N VAL A 109 18.13 1.07 -9.29
CA VAL A 109 19.58 0.83 -9.18
C VAL A 109 20.34 1.98 -9.81
N TRP A 110 19.93 2.43 -10.99
CA TRP A 110 20.56 3.55 -11.67
C TRP A 110 20.44 4.85 -10.87
N LEU A 111 19.26 5.14 -10.32
CA LEU A 111 19.02 6.34 -9.51
C LEU A 111 19.85 6.32 -8.23
N GLN A 112 19.86 5.23 -7.47
CA GLN A 112 20.67 5.14 -6.25
C GLN A 112 22.17 5.22 -6.57
N TYR A 113 22.65 4.53 -7.61
CA TYR A 113 24.05 4.65 -8.04
C TYR A 113 24.46 6.09 -8.40
N LYS A 114 23.54 6.90 -8.95
CA LYS A 114 23.83 8.27 -9.39
C LYS A 114 23.64 9.32 -8.30
N LEU A 115 22.69 9.12 -7.40
CA LEU A 115 22.20 10.16 -6.49
C LEU A 115 22.46 9.83 -5.02
N LEU A 116 22.43 8.55 -4.65
CA LEU A 116 22.58 8.14 -3.26
C LEU A 116 24.06 8.00 -2.93
N GLY A 117 24.59 8.94 -2.13
CA GLY A 117 25.97 8.89 -1.64
C GLY A 117 26.17 7.86 -0.53
N ASP A 118 27.45 7.59 -0.21
CA ASP A 118 27.86 6.66 0.85
C ASP A 118 27.66 7.22 2.28
N SER A 119 27.30 8.49 2.42
CA SER A 119 27.16 9.23 3.69
C SER A 119 25.74 9.15 4.30
N GLN A 120 25.47 10.00 5.29
CA GLN A 120 24.11 10.22 5.82
C GLN A 120 23.16 10.75 4.72
N PHE A 121 21.86 10.49 4.90
CA PHE A 121 20.81 10.95 4.00
C PHE A 121 20.74 12.47 3.94
N GLY A 122 20.61 13.02 2.74
CA GLY A 122 20.53 14.46 2.52
C GLY A 122 19.10 14.96 2.35
N LEU A 123 18.98 16.25 2.01
CA LEU A 123 17.70 16.91 1.77
C LEU A 123 16.86 16.22 0.68
N LEU A 124 17.51 15.62 -0.33
CA LEU A 124 16.79 14.92 -1.40
C LEU A 124 16.06 13.70 -0.84
N GLU A 125 16.72 12.86 -0.05
CA GLU A 125 16.14 11.66 0.56
C GLU A 125 15.03 12.02 1.55
N GLU A 126 15.20 13.10 2.32
CA GLU A 126 14.16 13.63 3.20
C GLU A 126 12.92 14.09 2.41
N LEU A 127 13.11 14.87 1.33
CA LEU A 127 12.02 15.34 0.48
C LEU A 127 11.32 14.18 -0.22
N VAL A 128 12.08 13.21 -0.74
CA VAL A 128 11.56 12.01 -1.38
C VAL A 128 10.71 11.20 -0.42
N THR A 129 11.18 11.02 0.81
CA THR A 129 10.47 10.32 1.90
C THR A 129 9.22 11.08 2.33
N PHE A 130 9.27 12.41 2.37
CA PHE A 130 8.09 13.24 2.59
C PHE A 130 7.04 13.03 1.50
N PHE A 131 7.42 13.17 0.22
CA PHE A 131 6.51 12.96 -0.90
C PHE A 131 5.92 11.57 -0.88
N HIS A 132 6.75 10.53 -0.71
CA HIS A 132 6.32 9.13 -0.61
C HIS A 132 5.12 8.94 0.35
N GLY A 133 5.19 9.54 1.54
CA GLY A 133 4.14 9.43 2.57
C GLY A 133 2.85 10.22 2.29
N THR A 134 2.89 11.22 1.39
CA THR A 134 1.78 12.16 1.19
C THR A 134 0.69 11.67 0.23
N HIS A 135 0.93 10.62 -0.55
CA HIS A 135 -0.02 10.19 -1.59
C HIS A 135 -1.40 9.81 -1.02
N PHE A 136 -1.47 9.26 0.21
CA PHE A 136 -2.72 8.98 0.92
C PHE A 136 -3.48 10.23 1.39
N ILE A 137 -2.81 11.38 1.48
CA ILE A 137 -3.41 12.66 1.88
C ILE A 137 -3.94 13.38 0.63
N ALA A 138 -3.16 13.39 -0.44
CA ALA A 138 -3.44 14.14 -1.65
C ALA A 138 -4.80 13.78 -2.27
N PHE A 139 -5.13 12.49 -2.38
CA PHE A 139 -6.40 12.09 -3.00
C PHE A 139 -7.61 12.57 -2.18
N LEU A 140 -7.54 12.53 -0.84
CA LEU A 140 -8.59 13.03 0.04
C LEU A 140 -8.81 14.54 -0.12
N ILE A 141 -7.72 15.32 -0.21
CA ILE A 141 -7.78 16.77 -0.44
C ILE A 141 -8.42 17.07 -1.81
N ILE A 142 -7.97 16.41 -2.87
CA ILE A 142 -8.52 16.60 -4.22
C ILE A 142 -9.98 16.18 -4.29
N GLY A 143 -10.33 15.04 -3.68
CA GLY A 143 -11.71 14.60 -3.58
C GLY A 143 -12.59 15.61 -2.84
N PHE A 144 -12.10 16.19 -1.74
CA PHE A 144 -12.82 17.23 -0.98
C PHE A 144 -13.02 18.49 -1.81
N PHE A 145 -11.99 18.93 -2.52
CA PHE A 145 -12.09 20.05 -3.44
C PHE A 145 -13.11 19.82 -4.57
N ILE A 146 -13.08 18.64 -5.20
CA ILE A 146 -14.05 18.26 -6.23
C ILE A 146 -15.47 18.21 -5.65
N TRP A 147 -15.65 17.62 -4.46
CA TRP A 147 -16.92 17.54 -3.74
C TRP A 147 -17.54 18.91 -3.47
N LEU A 148 -16.73 19.89 -3.05
CA LEU A 148 -17.18 21.26 -2.82
C LEU A 148 -17.63 21.96 -4.11
N LYS A 149 -17.01 21.66 -5.24
CA LYS A 149 -17.23 22.37 -6.50
C LYS A 149 -18.33 21.75 -7.36
N ASP A 150 -18.45 20.42 -7.36
CA ASP A 150 -19.20 19.72 -8.40
C ASP A 150 -19.59 18.29 -7.98
N LYS A 151 -20.88 18.08 -7.74
CA LYS A 151 -21.41 16.79 -7.30
C LYS A 151 -21.28 15.70 -8.37
N GLU A 152 -21.36 16.04 -9.65
CA GLU A 152 -21.26 15.05 -10.73
C GLU A 152 -19.83 14.56 -10.89
N ASN A 153 -18.87 15.49 -10.93
CA ASN A 153 -17.46 15.12 -10.96
C ASN A 153 -17.03 14.40 -9.67
N PHE A 154 -17.67 14.67 -8.53
CA PHE A 154 -17.45 13.88 -7.31
C PHE A 154 -17.97 12.43 -7.41
N ARG A 155 -19.09 12.20 -8.11
CA ARG A 155 -19.55 10.82 -8.40
C ARG A 155 -18.56 10.08 -9.29
N VAL A 156 -18.08 10.74 -10.35
CA VAL A 156 -17.04 10.17 -11.24
C VAL A 156 -15.77 9.88 -10.44
N TYR A 157 -15.33 10.82 -9.58
CA TYR A 157 -14.20 10.63 -8.67
C TYR A 157 -14.36 9.35 -7.85
N LYS A 158 -15.46 9.21 -7.10
CA LYS A 158 -15.67 8.04 -6.22
C LYS A 158 -15.71 6.74 -7.01
N LEU A 159 -16.45 6.70 -8.11
CA LEU A 159 -16.56 5.50 -8.95
C LEU A 159 -15.22 5.12 -9.58
N SER A 160 -14.42 6.11 -10.00
CA SER A 160 -13.08 5.85 -10.54
C SER A 160 -12.18 5.18 -9.50
N PHE A 161 -12.22 5.66 -8.25
CA PHE A 161 -11.47 5.06 -7.14
C PHE A 161 -11.99 3.69 -6.75
N TYR A 162 -13.30 3.45 -6.75
CA TYR A 162 -13.86 2.11 -6.51
C TYR A 162 -13.35 1.11 -7.54
N LEU A 163 -13.44 1.45 -8.83
CA LEU A 163 -12.98 0.58 -9.91
C LEU A 163 -11.47 0.34 -9.83
N LEU A 164 -10.69 1.41 -9.65
CA LEU A 164 -9.24 1.33 -9.51
C LEU A 164 -8.85 0.39 -8.36
N MET A 165 -9.47 0.56 -7.19
CA MET A 165 -9.16 -0.28 -6.03
C MET A 165 -9.58 -1.72 -6.20
N VAL A 166 -10.77 -1.99 -6.76
CA VAL A 166 -11.19 -3.37 -7.04
C VAL A 166 -10.18 -4.04 -7.97
N MET A 167 -9.82 -3.40 -9.09
CA MET A 167 -8.84 -3.94 -10.03
C MET A 167 -7.46 -4.13 -9.38
N GLY A 168 -6.98 -3.14 -8.62
CA GLY A 168 -5.68 -3.21 -7.95
C GLY A 168 -5.58 -4.33 -6.93
N ILE A 169 -6.58 -4.44 -6.05
CA ILE A 169 -6.65 -5.51 -5.04
C ILE A 169 -6.78 -6.89 -5.69
N SER A 170 -7.55 -7.02 -6.78
CA SER A 170 -7.60 -8.27 -7.54
C SER A 170 -6.23 -8.67 -8.10
N LEU A 171 -5.46 -7.72 -8.63
CA LEU A 171 -4.12 -8.00 -9.15
C LEU A 171 -3.12 -8.35 -8.04
N TYR A 172 -3.19 -7.70 -6.88
CA TYR A 172 -2.38 -8.08 -5.71
C TYR A 172 -2.64 -9.53 -5.28
N ALA A 173 -3.89 -10.00 -5.35
CA ALA A 173 -4.22 -11.39 -5.03
C ALA A 173 -3.76 -12.38 -6.11
N LEU A 174 -3.81 -12.00 -7.39
CA LEU A 174 -3.52 -12.89 -8.52
C LEU A 174 -2.02 -13.00 -8.83
N ILE A 175 -1.30 -11.89 -8.73
CA ILE A 175 0.12 -11.79 -9.08
C ILE A 175 0.85 -10.98 -7.99
N PRO A 176 0.97 -11.53 -6.76
CA PRO A 176 1.82 -10.91 -5.73
C PRO A 176 3.23 -10.75 -6.28
N THR A 177 3.76 -9.53 -6.23
CA THR A 177 5.00 -9.14 -6.89
C THR A 177 5.95 -8.50 -5.89
N ALA A 178 7.15 -9.07 -5.77
CA ALA A 178 8.19 -8.55 -4.90
C ALA A 178 8.82 -7.25 -5.45
N PRO A 179 9.01 -6.21 -4.62
CA PRO A 179 9.57 -4.93 -5.02
C PRO A 179 11.09 -4.98 -5.28
N PRO A 180 11.68 -3.93 -5.90
CA PRO A 180 13.11 -3.85 -6.18
C PRO A 180 14.01 -4.07 -4.95
N TRP A 181 13.69 -3.44 -3.80
CA TRP A 181 14.48 -3.60 -2.58
C TRP A 181 14.49 -5.05 -2.10
N MET A 182 13.39 -5.79 -2.25
CA MET A 182 13.29 -7.19 -1.86
C MET A 182 14.10 -8.07 -2.79
N ALA A 183 13.99 -7.83 -4.11
CA ALA A 183 14.78 -8.52 -5.12
C ALA A 183 16.31 -8.35 -4.93
N SER A 184 16.73 -7.14 -4.54
CA SER A 184 18.10 -6.83 -4.15
C SER A 184 18.49 -7.59 -2.87
N ASN A 185 17.77 -7.38 -1.78
CA ASN A 185 18.27 -7.71 -0.45
C ASN A 185 18.09 -9.18 -0.07
N LEU A 186 17.05 -9.85 -0.58
CA LEU A 186 16.80 -11.26 -0.28
C LEU A 186 17.50 -12.20 -1.24
N PHE A 187 17.71 -11.80 -2.50
CA PHE A 187 18.15 -12.71 -3.57
C PHE A 187 19.41 -12.25 -4.32
N GLY A 188 19.88 -11.01 -4.09
CA GLY A 188 21.05 -10.47 -4.79
C GLY A 188 20.88 -10.37 -6.30
N LEU A 189 19.64 -10.24 -6.79
CA LEU A 189 19.35 -10.16 -8.24
C LEU A 189 19.67 -8.79 -8.84
N LEU A 190 19.90 -7.82 -7.97
CA LEU A 190 20.25 -6.44 -8.25
C LEU A 190 21.44 -6.04 -7.39
N PRO A 191 22.24 -5.04 -7.82
CA PRO A 191 23.18 -4.37 -6.92
C PRO A 191 22.48 -3.88 -5.66
N PRO A 192 23.19 -3.75 -4.53
CA PRO A 192 22.60 -3.38 -3.25
C PRO A 192 21.75 -2.11 -3.35
N LEU A 193 20.48 -2.21 -2.98
CA LEU A 193 19.55 -1.10 -2.84
C LEU A 193 19.31 -0.80 -1.36
N ARG A 194 19.43 0.48 -0.99
CA ARG A 194 19.04 0.96 0.34
C ARG A 194 17.58 1.35 0.32
N HIS A 195 16.80 0.77 1.22
CA HIS A 195 15.40 1.11 1.43
C HIS A 195 15.31 2.31 2.40
N PHE A 196 15.85 3.45 1.98
CA PHE A 196 16.19 4.56 2.87
C PHE A 196 14.98 5.28 3.46
N ASN A 197 13.83 5.31 2.78
CA ASN A 197 12.57 5.84 3.33
C ASN A 197 12.17 5.08 4.59
N LEU A 198 12.32 3.75 4.61
CA LEU A 198 12.06 2.96 5.81
C LEU A 198 13.05 3.26 6.94
N GLU A 199 14.34 3.44 6.62
CA GLU A 199 15.38 3.85 7.57
C GLU A 199 15.04 5.23 8.18
N ILE A 200 14.70 6.22 7.35
CA ILE A 200 14.35 7.58 7.76
C ILE A 200 13.07 7.57 8.61
N TYR A 201 12.01 6.88 8.17
CA TYR A 201 10.79 6.85 8.96
C TYR A 201 11.00 6.17 10.32
N THR A 202 11.82 5.11 10.38
CA THR A 202 12.13 4.39 11.62
C THR A 202 12.99 5.23 12.57
N ALA A 203 13.87 6.07 12.03
CA ALA A 203 14.64 7.03 12.82
C ALA A 203 13.75 8.12 13.46
N ILE A 204 12.71 8.57 12.77
CA ILE A 204 11.77 9.58 13.27
C ILE A 204 10.73 8.95 14.22
N ILE A 205 10.30 7.72 13.91
CA ILE A 205 9.27 6.99 14.66
C ILE A 205 9.72 5.53 14.81
N PRO A 206 10.25 5.15 15.99
CA PRO A 206 10.65 3.78 16.27
C PRO A 206 9.47 2.79 16.13
N ASP A 207 9.75 1.57 15.65
CA ASP A 207 8.77 0.46 15.49
C ASP A 207 7.78 0.59 14.32
N LEU A 208 8.14 1.38 13.30
CA LEU A 208 7.29 1.64 12.14
C LEU A 208 7.08 0.46 11.18
N THR A 209 8.01 -0.50 11.20
CA THR A 209 8.08 -1.65 10.27
C THR A 209 6.80 -2.49 10.29
N ALA A 210 6.13 -2.59 11.44
CA ALA A 210 4.88 -3.35 11.61
C ALA A 210 3.62 -2.57 11.20
N GLY A 211 3.71 -1.24 10.98
CA GLY A 211 2.55 -0.36 10.74
C GLY A 211 2.32 0.07 9.29
N PHE A 212 3.37 0.12 8.45
CA PHE A 212 3.30 0.68 7.10
C PHE A 212 3.31 -0.36 5.97
N ASN A 213 3.98 -1.49 6.16
CA ASN A 213 4.00 -2.57 5.17
C ASN A 213 2.77 -3.45 5.35
N THR A 214 1.59 -2.98 4.95
CA THR A 214 0.38 -3.83 4.98
C THR A 214 0.45 -4.97 3.97
N ASP A 215 1.28 -4.84 2.93
CA ASP A 215 1.58 -5.90 1.97
C ASP A 215 2.93 -5.61 1.26
N PRO A 216 4.04 -6.25 1.68
CA PRO A 216 5.38 -6.03 1.14
C PRO A 216 5.59 -6.68 -0.24
N VAL A 217 4.64 -7.48 -0.72
CA VAL A 217 4.67 -8.14 -2.05
C VAL A 217 3.55 -7.63 -2.96
N ALA A 218 3.06 -6.42 -2.70
CA ALA A 218 2.09 -5.71 -3.52
C ALA A 218 2.75 -4.61 -4.36
N ALA A 219 3.90 -4.89 -4.97
CA ALA A 219 4.59 -3.91 -5.81
C ALA A 219 3.76 -3.56 -7.06
N MET A 220 3.22 -4.56 -7.74
CA MET A 220 2.48 -4.41 -9.00
C MET A 220 0.99 -4.67 -8.80
N PRO A 221 0.08 -3.76 -9.21
CA PRO A 221 0.31 -2.40 -9.71
C PRO A 221 0.59 -1.39 -8.59
N SER A 222 1.26 -0.28 -8.88
CA SER A 222 1.55 0.74 -7.87
C SER A 222 0.35 1.64 -7.57
N LEU A 223 -0.26 1.48 -6.39
CA LEU A 223 -1.29 2.40 -5.90
C LEU A 223 -0.74 3.78 -5.51
N HIS A 224 0.54 3.84 -5.08
CA HIS A 224 1.27 5.10 -4.88
C HIS A 224 1.27 5.95 -6.15
N ALA A 225 1.41 5.32 -7.32
CA ALA A 225 1.31 6.00 -8.61
C ALA A 225 -0.14 6.24 -9.05
N ALA A 226 -1.01 5.22 -8.92
CA ALA A 226 -2.35 5.25 -9.49
C ALA A 226 -3.24 6.36 -8.88
N PHE A 227 -3.14 6.60 -7.56
CA PHE A 227 -3.96 7.60 -6.86
C PHE A 227 -3.70 9.04 -7.32
N PRO A 228 -2.46 9.58 -7.22
CA PRO A 228 -2.17 10.93 -7.68
C PRO A 228 -2.34 11.06 -9.20
N PHE A 229 -2.09 10.00 -9.97
CA PHE A 229 -2.35 10.04 -11.41
C PHE A 229 -3.84 10.16 -11.73
N LEU A 230 -4.71 9.38 -11.07
CA LEU A 230 -6.16 9.50 -11.22
C LEU A 230 -6.67 10.91 -10.84
N CYS A 231 -6.16 11.47 -9.74
CA CYS A 231 -6.44 12.85 -9.37
C CYS A 231 -5.98 13.84 -10.45
N SER A 232 -4.81 13.62 -11.06
CA SER A 232 -4.31 14.42 -12.17
C SER A 232 -5.24 14.37 -13.38
N LEU A 233 -5.76 13.20 -13.76
CA LEU A 233 -6.75 13.06 -14.84
C LEU A 233 -8.03 13.84 -14.56
N LEU A 234 -8.56 13.72 -13.33
CA LEU A 234 -9.78 14.41 -12.90
C LEU A 234 -9.61 15.93 -12.90
N LEU A 235 -8.46 16.42 -12.43
CA LEU A 235 -8.12 17.84 -12.47
C LEU A 235 -7.90 18.33 -13.91
N PHE A 236 -7.22 17.56 -14.76
CA PHE A 236 -6.97 17.93 -16.15
C PHE A 236 -8.26 18.09 -16.95
N LYS A 237 -9.26 17.24 -16.71
CA LYS A 237 -10.58 17.34 -17.35
C LYS A 237 -11.19 18.74 -17.21
N LYS A 238 -11.06 19.36 -16.03
CA LYS A 238 -11.71 20.64 -15.67
C LYS A 238 -10.78 21.86 -15.70
N TYR A 239 -9.56 21.70 -15.21
CA TYR A 239 -8.62 22.80 -14.97
C TYR A 239 -7.47 22.85 -15.99
N LYS A 240 -7.30 21.79 -16.81
CA LYS A 240 -6.21 21.71 -17.80
C LYS A 240 -4.86 22.05 -17.15
N PHE A 241 -4.01 22.82 -17.81
CA PHE A 241 -2.71 23.23 -17.29
C PHE A 241 -2.75 24.10 -16.01
N ARG A 242 -3.90 24.62 -15.59
CA ARG A 242 -3.99 25.38 -14.32
C ARG A 242 -3.75 24.50 -13.08
N ALA A 243 -3.89 23.18 -13.21
CA ALA A 243 -3.55 22.22 -12.15
C ALA A 243 -2.10 21.72 -12.23
N PHE A 244 -1.22 22.41 -12.99
CA PHE A 244 0.19 22.04 -13.16
C PHE A 244 0.95 21.70 -11.85
N PRO A 245 0.78 22.45 -10.73
CA PRO A 245 1.45 22.09 -9.48
C PRO A 245 1.15 20.67 -9.01
N PHE A 246 -0.08 20.17 -9.25
CA PHE A 246 -0.45 18.81 -8.89
C PHE A 246 0.14 17.74 -9.84
N TYR A 247 0.40 18.10 -11.09
CA TYR A 247 1.10 17.22 -12.04
C TYR A 247 2.57 17.08 -11.65
N LEU A 248 3.20 18.18 -11.25
CA LEU A 248 4.56 18.15 -10.71
C LEU A 248 4.64 17.32 -9.42
N TYR A 249 3.65 17.46 -8.53
CA TYR A 249 3.50 16.60 -7.36
C TYR A 249 3.40 15.11 -7.75
N THR A 250 2.58 14.78 -8.74
CA THR A 250 2.42 13.39 -9.22
C THR A 250 3.74 12.84 -9.79
N ALA A 251 4.46 13.65 -10.56
CA ALA A 251 5.78 13.28 -11.08
C ALA A 251 6.81 13.10 -9.96
N ALA A 252 6.76 13.93 -8.91
CA ALA A 252 7.60 13.78 -7.72
C ALA A 252 7.31 12.45 -6.99
N ILE A 253 6.04 12.05 -6.85
CA ILE A 253 5.69 10.73 -6.30
C ILE A 253 6.29 9.60 -7.14
N PHE A 254 6.18 9.66 -8.47
CA PHE A 254 6.74 8.63 -9.35
C PHE A 254 8.25 8.52 -9.18
N PHE A 255 8.94 9.66 -9.17
CA PHE A 255 10.37 9.69 -8.90
C PHE A 255 10.69 9.07 -7.53
N SER A 256 9.96 9.47 -6.48
CA SER A 256 10.17 8.99 -5.11
C SER A 256 10.13 7.47 -5.03
N ILE A 257 9.05 6.83 -5.53
CA ILE A 257 8.85 5.39 -5.37
C ILE A 257 9.82 4.53 -6.21
N ILE A 258 10.35 5.07 -7.32
CA ILE A 258 11.42 4.40 -8.06
C ILE A 258 12.73 4.57 -7.29
N TYR A 259 13.03 5.77 -6.81
CA TYR A 259 14.29 6.09 -6.15
C TYR A 259 14.45 5.33 -4.82
N THR A 260 13.38 5.18 -4.04
CA THR A 260 13.39 4.39 -2.80
C THR A 260 13.56 2.89 -3.02
N GLY A 261 13.32 2.41 -4.24
CA GLY A 261 13.33 0.98 -4.56
C GLY A 261 12.05 0.25 -4.15
N ASP A 262 10.96 0.99 -3.90
CA ASP A 262 9.64 0.42 -3.59
C ASP A 262 8.92 -0.12 -4.82
N HIS A 263 9.12 0.51 -5.98
CA HIS A 263 8.41 0.18 -7.20
C HIS A 263 9.31 0.19 -8.43
N TYR A 264 9.05 -0.75 -9.34
CA TYR A 264 9.54 -0.73 -10.71
C TYR A 264 8.77 0.31 -11.54
N VAL A 265 9.32 0.72 -12.69
CA VAL A 265 8.60 1.57 -13.64
C VAL A 265 7.39 0.84 -14.22
N ALA A 266 7.50 -0.48 -14.43
CA ALA A 266 6.39 -1.32 -14.83
C ALA A 266 5.21 -1.24 -13.86
N ASP A 267 5.48 -1.22 -12.53
CA ASP A 267 4.45 -1.09 -11.49
C ASP A 267 3.66 0.22 -11.64
N ILE A 268 4.38 1.30 -11.96
CA ILE A 268 3.84 2.64 -12.18
C ILE A 268 2.98 2.66 -13.44
N ILE A 269 3.49 2.08 -14.53
CA ILE A 269 2.75 1.98 -15.79
C ILE A 269 1.44 1.22 -15.58
N ALA A 270 1.46 0.09 -14.87
CA ALA A 270 0.24 -0.64 -14.56
C ALA A 270 -0.73 0.18 -13.70
N GLY A 271 -0.22 0.91 -12.70
CA GLY A 271 -1.01 1.85 -11.89
C GLY A 271 -1.66 2.95 -12.73
N ILE A 272 -0.93 3.53 -13.69
CA ILE A 272 -1.44 4.51 -14.66
C ILE A 272 -2.55 3.89 -15.52
N VAL A 273 -2.33 2.70 -16.06
CA VAL A 273 -3.32 1.98 -16.87
C VAL A 273 -4.61 1.74 -16.07
N LEU A 274 -4.50 1.32 -14.80
CA LEU A 274 -5.67 1.16 -13.93
C LEU A 274 -6.38 2.48 -13.67
N ALA A 275 -5.64 3.57 -13.42
CA ALA A 275 -6.20 4.88 -13.20
C ALA A 275 -6.96 5.40 -14.43
N ILE A 276 -6.40 5.25 -15.62
CA ILE A 276 -7.05 5.60 -16.89
C ILE A 276 -8.31 4.76 -17.08
N THR A 277 -8.20 3.44 -16.89
CA THR A 277 -9.32 2.50 -17.07
C THR A 277 -10.46 2.83 -16.12
N GLY A 278 -10.17 3.00 -14.82
CA GLY A 278 -11.15 3.39 -13.82
C GLY A 278 -11.82 4.73 -14.14
N PHE A 279 -11.05 5.73 -14.58
CA PHE A 279 -11.57 7.02 -14.99
C PHE A 279 -12.49 6.93 -16.22
N VAL A 280 -12.08 6.22 -17.26
CA VAL A 280 -12.86 6.08 -18.50
C VAL A 280 -14.17 5.35 -18.23
N LEU A 281 -14.10 4.20 -17.55
CA LEU A 281 -15.29 3.43 -17.16
C LEU A 281 -16.22 4.25 -16.27
N ALA A 282 -15.69 4.96 -15.27
CA ALA A 282 -16.51 5.79 -14.40
C ALA A 282 -17.23 6.92 -15.15
N ASN A 283 -16.55 7.57 -16.11
CA ASN A 283 -17.20 8.58 -16.95
C ASN A 283 -18.30 7.96 -17.82
N HIS A 284 -18.07 6.79 -18.42
CA HIS A 284 -19.08 6.11 -19.24
C HIS A 284 -20.31 5.71 -18.42
N LEU A 285 -20.10 5.05 -17.28
CA LEU A 285 -21.16 4.60 -16.38
C LEU A 285 -21.95 5.77 -15.77
N THR A 286 -21.28 6.85 -15.39
CA THR A 286 -21.96 8.02 -14.79
C THR A 286 -22.83 8.76 -15.80
N LYS A 287 -22.40 8.87 -17.06
CA LYS A 287 -23.22 9.46 -18.14
C LYS A 287 -24.52 8.69 -18.34
N ASN A 288 -24.43 7.37 -18.42
CA ASN A 288 -25.59 6.49 -18.61
C ASN A 288 -26.52 6.54 -17.38
N TYR A 289 -25.98 6.62 -16.17
CA TYR A 289 -26.81 6.72 -14.96
C TYR A 289 -27.62 8.03 -14.90
N ILE A 290 -27.02 9.17 -15.27
CA ILE A 290 -27.72 10.47 -15.24
C ILE A 290 -28.86 10.50 -16.27
N SER A 291 -28.72 9.86 -17.43
CA SER A 291 -29.81 9.74 -18.39
C SER A 291 -31.00 8.92 -17.88
N PHE A 292 -30.78 7.94 -17.00
CA PHE A 292 -31.84 7.12 -16.40
C PHE A 292 -32.43 7.72 -15.11
N ALA A 293 -31.60 8.35 -14.26
CA ALA A 293 -32.01 8.82 -12.94
C ALA A 293 -32.92 10.06 -12.94
N HIS A 294 -33.08 10.73 -14.09
CA HIS A 294 -34.01 11.85 -14.23
C HIS A 294 -35.50 11.45 -14.08
N GLN A 295 -35.82 10.15 -13.98
CA GLN A 295 -37.20 9.65 -13.92
C GLN A 295 -37.74 9.37 -12.50
N GLU A 296 -36.92 9.26 -11.42
CA GLU A 296 -37.46 8.94 -10.09
C GLU A 296 -36.72 9.62 -8.91
N LYS A 297 -37.39 10.59 -8.27
CA LYS A 297 -36.88 11.33 -7.09
C LYS A 297 -36.94 10.52 -5.77
N SER A 298 -37.75 9.47 -5.72
CA SER A 298 -37.93 8.56 -4.56
C SER A 298 -36.76 7.58 -4.38
N SER A 299 -36.10 7.22 -5.48
CA SER A 299 -34.96 6.29 -5.52
C SER A 299 -33.73 6.85 -4.76
N GLU A 300 -33.49 8.16 -4.85
CA GLU A 300 -32.28 8.80 -4.31
C GLU A 300 -32.21 8.77 -2.77
N LEU A 301 -33.35 8.88 -2.08
CA LEU A 301 -33.44 8.83 -0.62
C LEU A 301 -33.22 7.41 -0.07
N ARG A 302 -33.72 6.37 -0.76
CA ARG A 302 -33.47 4.96 -0.39
C ARG A 302 -32.01 4.58 -0.60
N LEU A 303 -31.40 4.99 -1.72
CA LEU A 303 -29.97 4.78 -2.00
C LEU A 303 -29.08 5.35 -0.88
N ARG A 304 -29.40 6.55 -0.38
CA ARG A 304 -28.60 7.21 0.67
C ARG A 304 -28.64 6.50 2.03
N ARG A 305 -29.77 5.89 2.42
CA ARG A 305 -29.84 5.08 3.66
C ARG A 305 -29.07 3.76 3.51
N SER A 306 -29.16 3.13 2.34
CA SER A 306 -28.42 1.90 2.02
C SER A 306 -26.89 2.09 2.15
N ASN A 307 -26.35 3.23 1.68
CA ASN A 307 -24.92 3.53 1.77
C ASN A 307 -24.37 3.60 3.19
N VAL A 308 -25.15 4.10 4.16
CA VAL A 308 -24.70 4.16 5.56
C VAL A 308 -24.65 2.76 6.14
N VAL A 309 -25.69 1.94 5.96
CA VAL A 309 -25.70 0.57 6.45
C VAL A 309 -24.57 -0.25 5.81
N ALA A 310 -24.41 -0.15 4.49
CA ALA A 310 -23.32 -0.81 3.78
C ALA A 310 -21.95 -0.34 4.30
N GLY A 311 -21.74 0.96 4.46
CA GLY A 311 -20.50 1.51 5.01
C GLY A 311 -20.19 0.99 6.41
N THR A 312 -21.20 0.88 7.28
CA THR A 312 -21.04 0.32 8.64
C THR A 312 -20.64 -1.15 8.59
N ILE A 313 -21.26 -1.94 7.71
CA ILE A 313 -20.89 -3.35 7.50
C ILE A 313 -19.44 -3.45 7.04
N LEU A 314 -19.02 -2.62 6.09
CA LEU A 314 -17.63 -2.61 5.60
C LEU A 314 -16.65 -2.28 6.73
N ILE A 315 -16.90 -1.25 7.53
CA ILE A 315 -16.04 -0.89 8.67
C ILE A 315 -16.00 -2.03 9.70
N ALA A 316 -17.15 -2.59 10.06
CA ALA A 316 -17.22 -3.69 11.03
C ALA A 316 -16.42 -4.91 10.55
N PHE A 317 -16.60 -5.32 9.29
CA PHE A 317 -15.81 -6.39 8.69
C PHE A 317 -14.31 -6.07 8.71
N SER A 318 -13.93 -4.84 8.33
CA SER A 318 -12.53 -4.40 8.25
C SER A 318 -11.84 -4.42 9.61
N LEU A 319 -12.54 -3.98 10.66
CA LEU A 319 -12.03 -4.00 12.03
C LEU A 319 -11.86 -5.43 12.55
N VAL A 320 -12.90 -6.27 12.38
CA VAL A 320 -12.87 -7.66 12.85
C VAL A 320 -11.79 -8.46 12.12
N SER A 321 -11.75 -8.40 10.79
CA SER A 321 -10.74 -9.11 10.00
C SER A 321 -9.32 -8.60 10.29
N GLY A 322 -9.14 -7.29 10.40
CA GLY A 322 -7.86 -6.67 10.77
C GLY A 322 -7.34 -7.19 12.11
N GLU A 323 -8.19 -7.26 13.14
CA GLU A 323 -7.78 -7.74 14.45
C GLU A 323 -7.44 -9.24 14.46
N ILE A 324 -8.14 -10.05 13.65
CA ILE A 324 -7.87 -11.49 13.52
C ILE A 324 -6.49 -11.75 12.90
N ILE A 325 -6.12 -11.02 11.84
CA ILE A 325 -4.89 -11.31 11.08
C ILE A 325 -3.64 -10.63 11.66
N LYS A 326 -3.81 -9.52 12.39
CA LYS A 326 -2.70 -8.68 12.88
C LYS A 326 -1.63 -9.42 13.69
N PRO A 327 -1.95 -10.38 14.59
CA PRO A 327 -0.91 -11.10 15.34
C PRO A 327 0.02 -11.93 14.46
N GLU A 328 -0.52 -12.61 13.45
CA GLU A 328 0.27 -13.41 12.51
C GLU A 328 1.03 -12.52 11.52
N LEU A 329 0.40 -11.45 11.03
CA LEU A 329 1.06 -10.47 10.16
C LEU A 329 2.34 -9.90 10.78
N LYS A 330 2.33 -9.59 12.09
CA LYS A 330 3.53 -9.11 12.80
C LYS A 330 4.69 -10.10 12.72
N LYS A 331 4.42 -11.41 12.73
CA LYS A 331 5.45 -12.44 12.56
C LYS A 331 5.94 -12.47 11.11
N TYR A 332 5.03 -12.40 10.15
CA TYR A 332 5.37 -12.41 8.72
C TYR A 332 6.13 -11.17 8.25
N TYR A 333 6.02 -10.02 8.92
CA TYR A 333 6.83 -8.85 8.60
C TYR A 333 8.26 -8.92 9.16
N ALA A 334 8.52 -9.79 10.12
CA ALA A 334 9.85 -9.93 10.71
C ALA A 334 10.83 -10.69 9.81
N GLU A 335 10.33 -11.68 9.05
CA GLU A 335 11.14 -12.51 8.17
C GLU A 335 10.36 -12.96 6.94
N TYR A 336 10.97 -12.89 5.75
CA TYR A 336 10.32 -13.20 4.47
C TYR A 336 10.60 -14.62 3.94
N SER A 337 11.34 -15.43 4.69
CA SER A 337 11.69 -16.80 4.30
C SER A 337 10.49 -17.75 4.22
N HIS A 338 9.32 -17.36 4.74
CA HIS A 338 8.06 -18.10 4.61
C HIS A 338 7.39 -17.92 3.24
N LEU A 339 7.77 -16.90 2.47
CA LEU A 339 7.16 -16.61 1.17
C LEU A 339 7.63 -17.61 0.12
N LYS A 340 6.69 -18.12 -0.67
CA LYS A 340 6.94 -19.09 -1.74
C LYS A 340 7.24 -18.35 -3.05
N PHE A 341 8.49 -18.37 -3.50
CA PHE A 341 8.90 -17.82 -4.79
C PHE A 341 9.11 -18.95 -5.83
N PRO A 342 8.15 -19.21 -6.74
CA PRO A 342 8.30 -20.24 -7.77
C PRO A 342 9.51 -20.02 -8.67
N ASP A 343 9.92 -18.75 -8.85
CA ASP A 343 11.11 -18.35 -9.63
C ASP A 343 12.41 -19.02 -9.15
N PHE A 344 12.47 -19.43 -7.87
CA PHE A 344 13.64 -20.08 -7.25
C PHE A 344 13.34 -21.50 -6.78
N ILE A 345 12.13 -21.77 -6.28
CA ILE A 345 11.76 -23.11 -5.82
C ILE A 345 11.68 -24.11 -6.98
N ASN A 346 11.16 -23.68 -8.13
CA ASN A 346 11.08 -24.54 -9.33
C ASN A 346 12.38 -24.53 -10.14
N HIS A 347 13.34 -23.67 -9.78
CA HIS A 347 14.63 -23.47 -10.45
C HIS A 347 15.75 -23.47 -9.41
N SER A 348 15.79 -24.53 -8.59
CA SER A 348 16.68 -24.61 -7.43
C SER A 348 18.16 -24.72 -7.78
N GLU A 349 18.48 -25.04 -9.04
CA GLU A 349 19.84 -24.97 -9.59
C GLU A 349 20.44 -23.56 -9.50
N LYS A 350 19.63 -22.50 -9.41
CA LYS A 350 20.13 -21.14 -9.19
C LYS A 350 20.90 -20.99 -7.86
N ALA A 351 20.62 -21.85 -6.87
CA ALA A 351 21.37 -21.90 -5.62
C ALA A 351 22.81 -22.41 -5.78
N ASP A 352 23.17 -23.01 -6.92
CA ASP A 352 24.53 -23.48 -7.17
C ASP A 352 25.52 -22.34 -7.43
N SER A 353 25.01 -21.17 -7.81
CA SER A 353 25.84 -20.01 -8.18
C SER A 353 25.47 -18.72 -7.45
N ASN A 354 24.37 -18.70 -6.69
CA ASN A 354 23.92 -17.54 -5.94
C ASN A 354 23.77 -17.87 -4.45
N TYR A 355 24.66 -17.27 -3.64
CA TYR A 355 24.69 -17.41 -2.19
C TYR A 355 23.34 -17.08 -1.54
N LEU A 356 22.73 -15.94 -1.88
CA LEU A 356 21.50 -15.47 -1.25
C LEU A 356 20.29 -16.33 -1.60
N ILE A 357 20.21 -16.83 -2.84
CA ILE A 357 19.18 -17.81 -3.23
C ILE A 357 19.37 -19.12 -2.46
N ALA A 358 20.60 -19.59 -2.27
CA ALA A 358 20.88 -20.77 -1.44
C ALA A 358 20.47 -20.55 0.03
N VAL A 359 20.75 -19.37 0.61
CA VAL A 359 20.28 -19.02 1.96
C VAL A 359 18.76 -19.04 2.03
N TYR A 360 18.09 -18.37 1.08
CA TYR A 360 16.63 -18.31 1.02
C TYR A 360 16.00 -19.71 0.94
N LEU A 361 16.46 -20.58 0.03
CA LEU A 361 15.92 -21.94 -0.09
C LEU A 361 16.18 -22.76 1.18
N GLY A 362 17.32 -22.57 1.84
CA GLY A 362 17.61 -23.18 3.13
C GLY A 362 16.63 -22.73 4.22
N ASP A 363 16.40 -21.42 4.34
CA ASP A 363 15.48 -20.83 5.31
C ASP A 363 14.03 -21.25 5.03
N PHE A 364 13.63 -21.24 3.75
CA PHE A 364 12.31 -21.68 3.31
C PHE A 364 12.06 -23.14 3.69
N GLU A 365 12.97 -24.06 3.34
CA GLU A 365 12.82 -25.48 3.67
C GLU A 365 12.89 -25.73 5.19
N ALA A 366 13.66 -24.94 5.94
CA ALA A 366 13.69 -25.01 7.40
C ALA A 366 12.34 -24.64 8.03
N ASN A 367 11.68 -23.58 7.53
CA ASN A 367 10.32 -23.21 7.96
C ASN A 367 9.28 -24.30 7.62
N GLN A 368 9.52 -25.05 6.55
CA GLN A 368 8.70 -26.21 6.16
C GLN A 368 9.05 -27.48 6.95
N HIS A 369 9.96 -27.41 7.91
CA HIS A 369 10.47 -28.55 8.69
C HIS A 369 11.15 -29.63 7.82
N ASN A 370 11.61 -29.27 6.61
CA ASN A 370 12.33 -30.16 5.70
C ASN A 370 13.84 -30.09 5.97
N ILE A 371 14.27 -30.60 7.12
CA ILE A 371 15.64 -30.49 7.64
C ILE A 371 16.71 -30.94 6.63
N GLY A 372 16.49 -32.05 5.92
CA GLY A 372 17.45 -32.56 4.93
C GLY A 372 17.67 -31.59 3.77
N LYS A 373 16.60 -31.01 3.23
CA LYS A 373 16.70 -30.01 2.15
C LYS A 373 17.28 -28.69 2.64
N ALA A 374 16.91 -28.27 3.85
CA ALA A 374 17.48 -27.08 4.48
C ALA A 374 19.00 -27.20 4.64
N SER A 375 19.48 -28.34 5.17
CA SER A 375 20.93 -28.61 5.30
C SER A 375 21.63 -28.59 3.95
N TYR A 376 21.03 -29.23 2.93
CA TYR A 376 21.57 -29.26 1.57
C TYR A 376 21.79 -27.85 1.00
N TYR A 377 20.82 -26.95 1.13
CA TYR A 377 20.97 -25.58 0.64
C TYR A 377 21.92 -24.73 1.50
N TYR A 378 21.94 -24.92 2.82
CA TYR A 378 22.93 -24.23 3.67
C TYR A 378 24.36 -24.68 3.37
N GLU A 379 24.59 -25.95 3.04
CA GLU A 379 25.91 -26.44 2.61
C GLU A 379 26.33 -25.78 1.30
N LYS A 380 25.43 -25.65 0.31
CA LYS A 380 25.70 -24.84 -0.89
C LYS A 380 26.05 -23.40 -0.53
N ALA A 381 25.25 -22.74 0.31
CA ALA A 381 25.52 -21.38 0.75
C ALA A 381 26.90 -21.27 1.46
N GLN A 382 27.29 -22.28 2.24
CA GLN A 382 28.60 -22.32 2.89
C GLN A 382 29.76 -22.34 1.87
N THR A 383 29.62 -23.08 0.77
CA THR A 383 30.63 -23.12 -0.30
C THR A 383 30.73 -21.79 -1.07
N LEU A 384 29.60 -21.09 -1.22
CA LEU A 384 29.52 -19.81 -1.94
C LEU A 384 29.89 -18.60 -1.07
N ALA A 385 29.92 -18.73 0.25
CA ALA A 385 30.21 -17.66 1.19
C ALA A 385 31.63 -17.10 1.01
N LYS A 386 31.74 -15.81 0.71
CA LYS A 386 33.02 -15.13 0.42
C LYS A 386 33.57 -14.43 1.66
N THR A 387 32.71 -13.82 2.46
CA THR A 387 33.12 -13.03 3.63
C THR A 387 33.09 -13.85 4.92
N THR A 388 33.87 -13.43 5.93
CA THR A 388 33.83 -14.03 7.27
C THR A 388 32.43 -13.92 7.89
N TYR A 389 31.73 -12.81 7.61
CA TYR A 389 30.36 -12.60 8.07
C TYR A 389 29.40 -13.66 7.50
N GLU A 390 29.40 -13.86 6.18
CA GLU A 390 28.56 -14.87 5.51
C GLU A 390 28.85 -16.28 6.05
N LYS A 391 30.13 -16.64 6.17
CA LYS A 391 30.53 -17.95 6.71
C LYS A 391 30.00 -18.17 8.13
N ASN A 392 30.07 -17.15 8.98
CA ASN A 392 29.56 -17.21 10.35
C ASN A 392 28.02 -17.32 10.37
N GLN A 393 27.32 -16.55 9.54
CA GLN A 393 25.85 -16.60 9.42
C GLN A 393 25.37 -18.01 9.04
N ILE A 394 25.96 -18.61 8.01
CA ILE A 394 25.59 -19.97 7.59
C ILE A 394 25.92 -21.01 8.65
N LYS A 395 27.09 -20.90 9.30
CA LYS A 395 27.46 -21.79 10.40
C LYS A 395 26.44 -21.73 11.54
N MET A 396 25.95 -20.53 11.87
CA MET A 396 24.88 -20.37 12.87
C MET A 396 23.56 -21.02 12.42
N LYS A 397 23.16 -20.86 11.16
CA LYS A 397 21.94 -21.49 10.61
C LYS A 397 22.04 -23.02 10.62
N ILE A 398 23.16 -23.60 10.18
CA ILE A 398 23.41 -25.05 10.22
C ILE A 398 23.37 -25.56 11.67
N ASN A 399 24.01 -24.85 12.61
CA ASN A 399 24.01 -25.25 14.02
C ASN A 399 22.60 -25.20 14.62
N ARG A 400 21.81 -24.16 14.34
CA ARG A 400 20.40 -24.09 14.80
C ARG A 400 19.58 -25.25 14.23
N LEU A 401 19.75 -25.56 12.95
CA LEU A 401 19.04 -26.64 12.30
C LEU A 401 19.34 -28.02 12.95
N ARG A 402 20.61 -28.26 13.31
CA ARG A 402 21.03 -29.47 14.04
C ARG A 402 20.47 -29.54 15.46
N LEU A 403 20.34 -28.40 16.14
CA LEU A 403 19.74 -28.37 17.48
C LEU A 403 18.23 -28.62 17.44
N SER A 404 17.54 -28.28 16.36
CA SER A 404 16.11 -28.57 16.16
C SER A 404 15.79 -30.00 15.71
N SER A 405 16.82 -30.80 15.36
CA SER A 405 16.65 -32.21 14.98
C SER A 405 16.76 -33.20 16.16
N PHE A 406 17.03 -32.68 17.36
CA PHE A 406 16.95 -33.39 18.64
C PHE A 406 15.74 -32.89 19.42
#